data_AF-A0A9E4HTD2-F1
#
_entry.id   AF-A0A9E4HTD2-F1
#
_cell.length_a   1.000
_cell.length_b   1.000
_cell.length_c   1.000
_cell.angle_alpha   90.00
_cell.angle_beta   90.00
_cell.angle_gamma   90.00
#
_symmetry.space_group_name_H-M   'P 1'
#
loop_
_entity.id
_entity.type
_entity.pdbx_description
1 polymer ?
#
loop_
_entity_poly.entity_id
_entity_poly.type
_entity_poly.pdbx_seq_one_letter_code
_entity_poly.pdbx_strand_id
1 'polypeptide(L)' 'MKKHTIYTADIPFLRQEPLVEERTCAKPGCTENGDYKAPRSSRDVRDYIWFCLEHVREYNKSWN' A
#
# COMPACT_ATOMS: atom_id res chain seq x y z
N MET A 1 8.34 42.87 15.42
CA MET A 1 7.39 41.75 15.24
C MET A 1 8.21 40.48 15.02
N LYS A 2 8.38 39.65 16.05
CA LYS A 2 9.20 38.42 15.95
C LYS A 2 8.38 37.37 15.21
N LYS A 3 8.85 36.93 14.04
CA LYS A 3 8.22 35.86 13.26
C LYS A 3 8.44 34.58 14.04
N HIS A 4 7.38 34.06 14.68
CA HIS A 4 7.42 32.75 15.31
C HIS A 4 7.37 31.70 14.20
N THR A 5 8.53 31.16 13.85
CA THR A 5 8.64 29.98 12.99
C THR A 5 8.19 28.79 13.80
N ILE A 6 7.00 28.27 13.53
CA ILE A 6 6.53 27.00 14.11
C ILE A 6 7.16 25.89 13.28
N TYR A 7 7.95 25.02 13.92
CA TYR A 7 8.54 23.86 13.25
C TYR A 7 7.48 22.77 13.11
N THR A 8 7.55 22.01 12.02
CA THR A 8 6.61 20.91 11.72
C THR A 8 6.56 19.84 12.81
N ALA A 9 7.57 19.74 13.67
CA ALA A 9 7.58 18.83 14.82
C ALA A 9 6.64 19.26 15.97
N ASP A 10 6.23 20.53 16.03
CA ASP A 10 5.39 21.09 17.11
C ASP A 10 3.88 20.96 16.82
N ILE A 11 3.48 20.37 15.69
CA ILE A 11 2.07 20.16 15.33
C ILE A 11 1.69 18.70 15.67
N PRO A 12 1.06 18.44 16.84
CA PRO A 12 0.72 17.08 17.29
C PRO A 12 -0.19 16.29 16.34
N PHE A 13 -0.89 16.97 15.42
CA PHE A 13 -1.77 16.34 14.43
C PHE A 13 -1.05 15.63 13.28
N LEU A 14 0.25 15.89 13.06
CA LEU A 14 0.99 15.34 11.92
C LEU A 14 1.44 13.89 12.10
N ARG A 15 1.25 13.32 13.30
CA ARG A 15 1.56 11.92 13.60
C ARG A 15 0.32 11.05 13.48
N GLN A 16 -0.32 11.09 12.31
CA GLN A 16 -1.36 10.11 11.99
C GLN A 16 -0.66 8.86 11.48
N GLU A 17 -0.54 7.85 12.33
CA GLU A 17 -0.13 6.53 11.87
C GLU A 17 -1.21 6.01 10.92
N PRO A 18 -0.88 5.72 9.65
CA PRO A 18 -1.87 5.23 8.72
C PRO A 18 -2.40 3.91 9.27
N LEU A 19 -3.73 3.79 9.35
CA LEU A 19 -4.39 2.53 9.64
C LEU A 19 -4.07 1.59 8.48
N VAL A 20 -3.01 0.80 8.63
CA VAL A 20 -2.63 -0.21 7.65
C VAL A 20 -3.75 -1.23 7.67
N GLU A 21 -4.57 -1.23 6.62
CA GLU A 21 -5.61 -2.22 6.46
C GLU A 21 -4.94 -3.59 6.35
N GLU A 22 -5.09 -4.42 7.38
CA GLU A 22 -4.61 -5.80 7.40
C GLU A 22 -5.38 -6.61 6.36
N ARG A 23 -4.83 -6.64 5.14
CA ARG A 23 -5.36 -7.39 4.01
C ARG A 23 -4.56 -8.68 3.88
N THR A 24 -5.23 -9.77 3.54
CA THR A 24 -4.57 -11.02 3.17
C THR A 24 -4.24 -11.05 1.69
N CYS A 25 -3.22 -11.80 1.31
CA CYS A 25 -2.90 -12.09 -0.07
C CYS A 25 -4.12 -12.69 -0.80
N ALA A 26 -4.42 -12.18 -2.00
CA ALA A 26 -5.52 -12.68 -2.82
C ALA A 26 -5.26 -14.04 -3.50
N LYS A 27 -4.04 -14.58 -3.40
CA LYS A 27 -3.75 -15.92 -3.95
C LYS A 27 -4.49 -16.99 -3.15
N PRO A 28 -5.22 -17.91 -3.80
CA PRO A 28 -5.87 -19.02 -3.11
C PRO A 28 -4.83 -19.89 -2.38
N GLY A 29 -5.05 -20.11 -1.08
CA GLY A 29 -4.17 -20.90 -0.22
C GLY A 29 -2.99 -20.14 0.38
N CYS A 30 -2.86 -18.83 0.13
CA CYS A 30 -1.85 -17.99 0.77
C CYS A 30 -2.44 -17.31 2.02
N THR A 31 -1.74 -17.38 3.14
CA THR A 31 -2.11 -16.73 4.42
C THR A 31 -1.20 -15.54 4.75
N GLU A 32 -0.37 -15.11 3.81
CA GLU A 32 0.52 -13.96 4.01
C GLU A 32 -0.22 -12.62 3.90
N ASN A 33 0.41 -11.57 4.43
CA ASN A 33 -0.10 -10.20 4.32
C ASN A 33 -0.03 -9.69 2.88
N GLY A 34 -1.11 -9.05 2.46
CA GLY A 34 -1.29 -8.41 1.18
C GLY A 34 -0.83 -6.97 1.21
N ASP A 35 0.49 -6.75 1.28
CA ASP A 35 1.09 -5.40 1.34
C ASP A 35 1.26 -4.76 -0.05
N TYR A 36 1.21 -5.56 -1.12
CA TYR A 36 1.55 -5.12 -2.48
C TYR A 36 0.33 -5.15 -3.39
N LYS A 37 0.04 -4.03 -4.04
CA LYS A 37 -1.04 -3.94 -5.03
C LYS A 37 -0.56 -4.27 -6.44
N ALA A 38 -1.39 -4.98 -7.20
CA ALA A 38 -1.21 -5.23 -8.63
C ALA A 38 -2.49 -4.85 -9.39
N PRO A 39 -2.40 -4.35 -10.64
CA PRO A 39 -3.58 -4.08 -11.47
C PRO A 39 -4.30 -5.39 -11.78
N ARG A 40 -5.64 -5.40 -11.74
CA ARG A 40 -6.44 -6.60 -12.02
C ARG A 40 -6.37 -7.04 -13.49
N SER A 41 -6.27 -6.09 -14.40
CA SER A 41 -6.29 -6.29 -15.85
C SER A 41 -5.57 -5.15 -16.56
N SER A 42 -4.98 -5.41 -17.72
CA SER A 42 -4.23 -4.38 -18.48
C SER A 42 -5.13 -3.27 -18.99
N ARG A 43 -6.42 -3.55 -19.15
CA ARG A 43 -7.44 -2.57 -19.54
C ARG A 43 -8.01 -1.80 -18.35
N ASP A 44 -8.05 -2.43 -17.17
CA ASP A 44 -8.69 -1.89 -15.97
C ASP A 44 -7.66 -1.65 -14.87
N VAL A 45 -6.79 -0.64 -15.07
CA VAL A 45 -5.75 -0.23 -14.12
C VAL A 45 -6.28 0.46 -12.86
N ARG A 46 -7.60 0.67 -12.77
CA ARG A 46 -8.25 1.28 -11.60
C ARG A 46 -8.59 0.24 -10.52
N ASP A 47 -8.70 -1.02 -10.91
CA ASP A 47 -8.95 -2.12 -9.99
C ASP A 47 -7.64 -2.76 -9.57
N TYR A 48 -7.41 -2.77 -8.26
CA TYR A 48 -6.21 -3.33 -7.67
C TYR A 48 -6.53 -4.58 -6.87
N ILE A 49 -5.65 -5.57 -6.98
CA ILE A 49 -5.66 -6.78 -6.16
C ILE A 49 -4.43 -6.73 -5.25
N TRP A 50 -4.61 -7.15 -3.99
CA TRP A 50 -3.54 -7.17 -2.99
C TRP A 50 -2.90 -8.56 -2.92
N PHE A 51 -1.57 -8.60 -2.92
CA PHE A 51 -0.76 -9.80 -2.89
C PHE A 51 0.40 -9.63 -1.90
N CYS A 52 0.95 -10.74 -1.44
CA CYS A 52 2.24 -10.75 -0.76
C CYS A 52 3.39 -10.52 -1.75
N LEU A 53 4.60 -10.31 -1.22
CA LEU A 53 5.79 -10.05 -2.03
C LEU A 53 6.09 -11.15 -3.05
N GLU A 54 5.87 -12.42 -2.69
CA GLU A 54 6.11 -13.54 -3.60
C GLU A 54 5.10 -13.54 -4.75
N HIS A 55 3.81 -13.43 -4.42
CA HIS A 55 2.74 -13.52 -5.41
C HIS A 55 2.65 -12.30 -6.33
N VAL A 56 2.94 -11.09 -5.85
CA VAL A 56 2.96 -9.90 -6.71
C VAL A 56 4.06 -10.01 -7.77
N ARG A 57 5.20 -10.64 -7.44
CA ARG A 57 6.29 -10.87 -8.38
C ARG A 57 5.92 -11.92 -9.42
N GLU A 58 5.31 -13.03 -9.02
CA GLU A 58 4.77 -14.02 -9.96
C GLU A 58 3.71 -13.41 -10.87
N TYR A 59 2.79 -12.64 -10.30
CA TYR A 59 1.75 -11.94 -11.04
C TYR A 59 2.38 -10.99 -12.06
N ASN A 60 3.26 -10.07 -11.65
CA ASN A 60 3.90 -9.14 -12.58
C ASN A 60 4.79 -9.82 -13.63
N LYS A 61 5.36 -10.99 -13.34
CA LYS A 61 6.10 -11.78 -14.34
C LYS A 61 5.21 -12.30 -15.46
N SER A 62 3.94 -12.60 -15.19
CA SER A 62 2.99 -13.06 -16.23
C SER A 62 2.49 -11.93 -17.12
N TRP A 63 2.88 -10.68 -16.84
CA TRP A 63 2.49 -9.49 -17.59
C TRP A 63 3.56 -9.00 -18.57
N ASN A 64 4.73 -9.65 -18.60
CA ASN A 64 5.73 -9.45 -19.64
C ASN A 64 5.31 -10.21 -20.92
#